data_AF-A6EN67-F1
#
_entry.id   AF-A6EN67-F1
#
_cell.length_a   1.000
_cell.length_b   1.000
_cell.length_c   1.000
_cell.angle_alpha   90.00
_cell.angle_beta   90.00
_cell.angle_gamma   90.00
#
_symmetry.space_group_name_H-M   'P 1'
#
loop_
_entity.id
_entity.type
_entity.pdbx_description
1 polymer ?
#
loop_
_entity_poly.entity_id
_entity_poly.type
_entity_poly.pdbx_seq_one_letter_code
_entity_poly.pdbx_strand_id
1 'polypeptide(L)'
;MLKKLLILILTFNLASCQSQTSKNYADKLKICLPSNDVEILNKATEHFEYKLIEFYGNENLNQNYLKFLSAMSQPNLAPEFPRNFFVNSKSTQILSDLVSSGDSTGIWIAFEEDDIEFEETIQITSIGDETEPEKKELKIDVLNPNGNYLKCLVKENETKIMNDVLTRMAEIGGLSPSLTSGALKNNLTESDFENGLNKVAVAIGFYYDIVKLINDNQK
;
A
#
# COMPACT_ATOMS: atom_id res chain seq x y z
N MET A 1 42.08 6.12 -43.10
CA MET A 1 41.52 6.86 -41.94
C MET A 1 39.99 7.07 -41.97
N LEU A 2 39.27 6.74 -43.07
CA LEU A 2 37.81 6.89 -43.14
C LEU A 2 36.97 5.86 -42.35
N LYS A 3 37.52 4.68 -42.03
CA LYS A 3 36.77 3.60 -41.34
C LYS A 3 36.56 3.81 -39.83
N LYS A 4 37.33 4.69 -39.19
CA LYS A 4 37.19 4.98 -37.75
C LYS A 4 36.16 6.08 -37.46
N LEU A 5 35.78 6.89 -38.46
CA LEU A 5 34.80 7.97 -38.29
C LEU A 5 33.34 7.50 -38.44
N LEU A 6 33.11 6.33 -39.08
CA LEU A 6 31.78 5.76 -39.28
C LEU A 6 31.20 5.04 -38.04
N ILE A 7 32.04 4.68 -37.07
CA ILE A 7 31.59 3.99 -35.85
C ILE A 7 31.06 4.99 -34.79
N LEU A 8 31.51 6.25 -34.84
CA LEU A 8 31.10 7.27 -33.86
C LEU A 8 29.70 7.85 -34.11
N ILE A 9 29.16 7.68 -35.33
CA ILE A 9 27.84 8.22 -35.72
C ILE A 9 26.72 7.20 -35.44
N LEU A 10 27.06 5.92 -35.20
CA LEU A 10 26.08 4.85 -34.92
C LEU A 10 25.73 4.68 -33.44
N THR A 11 26.40 5.37 -32.51
CA THR A 11 26.14 5.24 -31.06
C THR A 11 25.26 6.35 -30.48
N PHE A 12 24.77 7.30 -31.27
CA PHE A 12 24.01 8.46 -30.77
C PHE A 12 22.47 8.32 -30.80
N ASN A 13 21.91 7.17 -31.21
CA ASN A 13 20.45 7.00 -31.36
C ASN A 13 19.79 6.05 -30.34
N LEU A 14 20.46 5.66 -29.26
CA LEU A 14 19.88 4.74 -28.25
C LEU A 14 19.50 5.39 -26.92
N ALA A 15 19.68 6.69 -26.74
CA ALA A 15 19.13 7.42 -25.60
C ALA A 15 17.79 8.08 -25.96
N SER A 16 16.86 7.31 -26.53
CA SER A 16 15.45 7.70 -26.41
C SER A 16 15.05 7.36 -24.98
N CYS A 17 15.29 8.31 -24.07
CA CYS A 17 14.50 8.40 -22.84
C CYS A 17 13.06 8.56 -23.29
N GLN A 18 12.37 7.44 -23.53
CA GLN A 18 10.93 7.41 -23.39
C GLN A 18 10.69 7.83 -21.94
N SER A 19 10.33 9.10 -21.76
CA SER A 19 9.59 9.55 -20.61
C SER A 19 8.43 8.55 -20.50
N GLN A 20 8.57 7.59 -19.58
CA GLN A 20 7.46 6.75 -19.20
C GLN A 20 6.43 7.73 -18.69
N THR A 21 5.38 7.95 -19.47
CA THR A 21 4.22 8.71 -19.01
C THR A 21 3.68 7.96 -17.81
N SER A 22 3.92 8.50 -16.62
CA SER A 22 3.38 7.97 -15.37
C SER A 22 1.88 7.82 -15.52
N LYS A 23 1.34 6.67 -15.11
CA LYS A 23 -0.10 6.46 -15.11
C LYS A 23 -0.77 7.42 -14.10
N ASN A 24 -1.94 7.93 -14.48
CA ASN A 24 -2.63 9.00 -13.78
C ASN A 24 -3.77 8.47 -12.88
N TYR A 25 -3.48 7.52 -11.98
CA TYR A 25 -4.50 6.89 -11.13
C TYR A 25 -5.14 7.88 -10.13
N ALA A 26 -4.31 8.76 -9.57
CA ALA A 26 -4.65 9.68 -8.49
C ALA A 26 -4.95 11.11 -8.98
N ASP A 27 -5.06 11.34 -10.29
CA ASP A 27 -5.17 12.69 -10.85
C ASP A 27 -6.41 13.47 -10.38
N LYS A 28 -7.51 12.76 -10.10
CA LYS A 28 -8.70 13.36 -9.46
C LYS A 28 -8.37 14.00 -8.11
N LEU A 29 -7.39 13.47 -7.37
CA LEU A 29 -7.01 13.97 -6.05
C LEU A 29 -6.25 15.31 -6.11
N LYS A 30 -5.82 15.79 -7.29
CA LYS A 30 -5.18 17.12 -7.45
C LYS A 30 -6.08 18.27 -7.00
N ILE A 31 -7.39 18.03 -6.88
CA ILE A 31 -8.35 19.00 -6.35
C ILE A 31 -8.16 19.30 -4.85
N CYS A 32 -7.60 18.35 -4.09
CA CYS A 32 -7.41 18.49 -2.64
C CYS A 32 -6.04 18.05 -2.11
N LEU A 33 -5.16 17.51 -2.96
CA LEU A 33 -3.78 17.16 -2.62
C LEU A 33 -2.76 17.95 -3.47
N PRO A 34 -1.60 18.30 -2.89
CA PRO A 34 -0.46 18.82 -3.64
C PRO A 34 -0.08 17.92 -4.82
N SER A 35 0.39 18.52 -5.92
CA SER A 35 0.76 17.74 -7.11
C SER A 35 1.90 16.75 -6.86
N ASN A 36 2.84 17.08 -5.96
CA ASN A 36 3.90 16.17 -5.54
C ASN A 36 3.33 14.90 -4.86
N ASP A 37 2.37 15.08 -3.96
CA ASP A 37 1.73 13.98 -3.24
C ASP A 37 0.98 13.06 -4.23
N VAL A 38 0.26 13.66 -5.19
CA VAL A 38 -0.42 12.91 -6.27
C VAL A 38 0.58 12.13 -7.13
N GLU A 39 1.74 12.71 -7.45
CA GLU A 39 2.78 12.03 -8.21
C GLU A 39 3.33 10.81 -7.44
N ILE A 40 3.54 10.95 -6.13
CA ILE A 40 4.00 9.84 -5.28
C ILE A 40 2.92 8.75 -5.19
N LEU A 41 1.64 9.10 -5.06
CA LEU A 41 0.53 8.13 -5.09
C LEU A 41 0.46 7.35 -6.41
N ASN A 42 0.68 8.04 -7.53
CA ASN A 42 0.76 7.40 -8.84
C ASN A 42 1.93 6.42 -8.94
N LYS A 43 3.13 6.83 -8.48
CA LYS A 43 4.33 5.97 -8.43
C LYS A 43 4.12 4.75 -7.52
N ALA A 44 3.48 4.95 -6.37
CA ALA A 44 3.14 3.89 -5.43
C ALA A 44 2.21 2.85 -6.06
N THR A 45 1.15 3.33 -6.71
CA THR A 45 0.15 2.46 -7.38
C THR A 45 0.77 1.72 -8.56
N GLU A 46 1.58 2.39 -9.38
CA GLU A 46 2.29 1.76 -10.49
C GLU A 46 3.27 0.67 -10.03
N HIS A 47 4.03 0.95 -8.96
CA HIS A 47 4.93 -0.04 -8.38
C HIS A 47 4.16 -1.25 -7.84
N PHE A 48 3.01 -1.03 -7.20
CA PHE A 48 2.18 -2.13 -6.73
C PHE A 48 1.63 -2.96 -7.89
N GLU A 49 1.15 -2.33 -8.98
CA GLU A 49 0.74 -3.05 -10.19
C GLU A 49 1.88 -3.89 -10.77
N TYR A 50 3.11 -3.36 -10.78
CA TYR A 50 4.29 -4.13 -11.18
C TYR A 50 4.50 -5.37 -10.30
N LYS A 51 4.32 -5.25 -8.97
CA LYS A 51 4.39 -6.39 -8.05
C LYS A 51 3.29 -7.41 -8.26
N LEU A 52 2.07 -6.96 -8.52
CA LEU A 52 0.97 -7.84 -8.89
C LEU A 52 1.27 -8.62 -10.17
N ILE A 53 1.84 -7.96 -11.19
CA ILE A 53 2.25 -8.59 -12.45
C ILE A 53 3.40 -9.58 -12.23
N GLU A 54 4.41 -9.20 -11.45
CA GLU A 54 5.55 -10.08 -11.14
C GLU A 54 5.08 -11.36 -10.43
N PHE A 55 4.09 -11.22 -9.53
CA PHE A 55 3.63 -12.31 -8.68
C PHE A 55 2.55 -13.21 -9.35
N TYR A 56 1.54 -12.62 -9.99
CA TYR A 56 0.44 -13.35 -10.62
C TYR A 56 0.60 -13.54 -12.14
N GLY A 57 1.60 -12.90 -12.76
CA GLY A 57 1.79 -12.88 -14.21
C GLY A 57 1.03 -11.74 -14.91
N ASN A 58 1.20 -11.66 -16.24
CA ASN A 58 0.58 -10.68 -17.14
C ASN A 58 -0.92 -10.96 -17.41
N GLU A 59 -1.65 -11.46 -16.42
CA GLU A 59 -3.10 -11.59 -16.49
C GLU A 59 -3.80 -10.22 -16.46
N ASN A 60 -5.14 -10.21 -16.52
CA ASN A 60 -5.92 -9.00 -16.33
C ASN A 60 -5.53 -8.32 -15.00
N LEU A 61 -4.96 -7.12 -15.09
CA LEU A 61 -4.43 -6.41 -13.94
C LEU A 61 -5.51 -6.11 -12.89
N ASN A 62 -6.74 -5.84 -13.32
CA ASN A 62 -7.87 -5.63 -12.42
C ASN A 62 -8.25 -6.90 -11.67
N GLN A 63 -8.11 -8.07 -12.32
CA GLN A 63 -8.27 -9.36 -11.67
C GLN A 63 -7.16 -9.63 -10.65
N ASN A 64 -5.93 -9.18 -10.91
CA ASN A 64 -4.82 -9.31 -9.95
C ASN A 64 -5.06 -8.51 -8.66
N TYR A 65 -5.75 -7.35 -8.71
CA TYR A 65 -6.19 -6.64 -7.51
C TYR A 65 -7.16 -7.49 -6.67
N LEU A 66 -8.14 -8.15 -7.30
CA LEU A 66 -9.06 -9.05 -6.61
C LEU A 66 -8.36 -10.28 -6.03
N LYS A 67 -7.41 -10.86 -6.76
CA LYS A 67 -6.59 -11.97 -6.25
C LYS A 67 -5.79 -11.55 -5.02
N PHE A 68 -5.19 -10.36 -5.05
CA PHE A 68 -4.50 -9.80 -3.89
C PHE A 68 -5.44 -9.61 -2.70
N LEU A 69 -6.61 -8.99 -2.88
CA LEU A 69 -7.59 -8.85 -1.79
C LEU A 69 -8.09 -10.21 -1.27
N SER A 70 -8.23 -11.20 -2.16
CA SER A 70 -8.60 -12.56 -1.77
C SER A 70 -7.53 -13.24 -0.94
N ALA A 71 -6.26 -13.11 -1.33
CA ALA A 71 -5.11 -13.59 -0.57
C ALA A 71 -5.05 -12.92 0.81
N MET A 72 -5.23 -11.59 0.82
CA MET A 72 -5.26 -10.80 2.05
C MET A 72 -6.42 -11.18 2.98
N SER A 73 -7.53 -11.68 2.44
CA SER A 73 -8.70 -12.08 3.24
C SER A 73 -8.51 -13.38 4.01
N GLN A 74 -7.45 -14.13 3.73
CA GLN A 74 -7.16 -15.37 4.45
C GLN A 74 -6.61 -15.06 5.85
N PRO A 75 -6.94 -15.86 6.88
CA PRO A 75 -6.45 -15.66 8.25
C PRO A 75 -4.92 -15.73 8.39
N ASN A 76 -4.25 -16.41 7.45
CA ASN A 76 -2.81 -16.58 7.42
C ASN A 76 -2.24 -15.99 6.11
N LEU A 77 -1.69 -14.79 6.20
CA LEU A 77 -1.06 -14.09 5.05
C LEU A 77 0.29 -14.69 4.65
N ALA A 78 1.00 -15.29 5.61
CA ALA A 78 2.38 -15.75 5.49
C ALA A 78 2.67 -16.80 4.41
N PRO A 79 1.76 -17.73 4.03
CA PRO A 79 2.06 -18.72 3.00
C PRO A 79 2.02 -18.13 1.58
N GLU A 80 1.31 -17.02 1.35
CA GLU A 80 1.01 -16.56 -0.02
C GLU A 80 2.05 -15.56 -0.54
N PHE A 81 2.53 -14.62 0.27
CA PHE A 81 3.43 -13.57 -0.22
C PHE A 81 4.84 -13.67 0.39
N PRO A 82 5.91 -13.76 -0.43
CA PRO A 82 7.26 -13.70 0.08
C PRO A 82 7.60 -12.28 0.56
N ARG A 83 8.48 -12.13 1.56
CA ARG A 83 8.83 -10.82 2.13
C ARG A 83 9.24 -9.77 1.09
N ASN A 84 9.95 -10.18 0.04
CA ASN A 84 10.42 -9.30 -1.05
C ASN A 84 9.28 -8.76 -1.95
N PHE A 85 8.09 -9.36 -1.90
CA PHE A 85 6.88 -8.80 -2.50
C PHE A 85 6.55 -7.44 -1.86
N PHE A 86 6.60 -7.36 -0.53
CA PHE A 86 6.34 -6.14 0.22
C PHE A 86 7.57 -5.26 0.36
N VAL A 87 8.68 -5.80 0.87
CA VAL A 87 9.86 -4.99 1.20
C VAL A 87 11.01 -5.28 0.25
N ASN A 88 11.30 -4.29 -0.59
CA ASN A 88 12.43 -4.24 -1.51
C ASN A 88 12.89 -2.78 -1.63
N SER A 89 14.02 -2.54 -2.31
CA SER A 89 14.60 -1.18 -2.42
C SER A 89 13.62 -0.15 -2.98
N LYS A 90 12.75 -0.55 -3.93
CA LYS A 90 11.80 0.36 -4.56
C LYS A 90 10.61 0.67 -3.67
N SER A 91 10.01 -0.34 -3.02
CA SER A 91 8.92 -0.09 -2.07
C SER A 91 9.38 0.70 -0.85
N THR A 92 10.58 0.45 -0.32
CA THR A 92 11.14 1.23 0.79
C THR A 92 11.41 2.69 0.37
N GLN A 93 11.92 2.91 -0.84
CA GLN A 93 12.08 4.27 -1.36
C GLN A 93 10.74 5.00 -1.49
N ILE A 94 9.74 4.37 -2.10
CA ILE A 94 8.41 4.98 -2.25
C ILE A 94 7.75 5.23 -0.89
N LEU A 95 7.89 4.30 0.06
CA LEU A 95 7.42 4.51 1.43
C LEU A 95 8.09 5.72 2.07
N SER A 96 9.41 5.87 1.90
CA SER A 96 10.14 7.04 2.37
C SER A 96 9.62 8.32 1.73
N ASP A 97 9.31 8.31 0.43
CA ASP A 97 8.74 9.46 -0.28
C ASP A 97 7.33 9.78 0.23
N LEU A 98 6.48 8.76 0.45
CA LEU A 98 5.13 8.92 1.02
C LEU A 98 5.19 9.55 2.41
N VAL A 99 6.09 9.08 3.28
CA VAL A 99 6.28 9.61 4.64
C VAL A 99 6.92 11.00 4.63
N SER A 100 7.85 11.28 3.71
CA SER A 100 8.61 12.53 3.66
C SER A 100 7.93 13.64 2.85
N SER A 101 6.88 13.31 2.09
CA SER A 101 6.11 14.27 1.27
C SER A 101 5.48 15.43 2.07
N GLY A 102 5.61 15.39 3.40
CA GLY A 102 5.28 16.44 4.35
C GLY A 102 4.01 16.13 5.13
N ASP A 103 3.72 16.93 6.15
CA ASP A 103 2.50 16.89 6.97
C ASP A 103 1.17 16.95 6.16
N SER A 104 1.25 17.15 4.84
CA SER A 104 0.09 17.30 3.94
C SER A 104 -0.58 16.00 3.54
N THR A 105 0.11 14.86 3.40
CA THR A 105 -0.60 13.61 3.08
C THR A 105 -1.25 13.04 4.33
N GLY A 106 -0.53 13.08 5.45
CA GLY A 106 -0.98 12.59 6.74
C GLY A 106 -1.60 11.21 6.62
N ILE A 107 -1.04 10.32 5.79
CA ILE A 107 -1.68 9.04 5.43
C ILE A 107 -1.82 8.17 6.66
N TRP A 108 -0.78 8.13 7.49
CA TRP A 108 -0.72 7.30 8.68
C TRP A 108 -0.54 8.12 9.95
N ILE A 109 -1.05 7.58 11.07
CA ILE A 109 -0.79 8.02 12.44
C ILE A 109 -0.39 6.80 13.28
N ALA A 110 0.39 7.04 14.34
CA ALA A 110 0.67 6.00 15.31
C ALA A 110 -0.64 5.51 15.95
N PHE A 111 -0.80 4.20 16.05
CA PHE A 111 -1.88 3.59 16.78
C PHE A 111 -1.46 3.48 18.25
N GLU A 112 -2.14 4.23 19.12
CA GLU A 112 -1.95 4.16 20.56
C GLU A 112 -3.00 3.18 21.13
N GLU A 113 -2.54 2.07 21.72
CA GLU A 113 -3.42 1.01 22.25
C GLU A 113 -4.26 1.45 23.47
N ASP A 114 -3.99 2.65 24.02
CA ASP A 114 -4.65 3.19 25.22
C ASP A 114 -6.16 3.44 25.04
N ASP A 115 -6.68 3.38 23.81
CA ASP A 115 -8.10 3.57 23.47
C ASP A 115 -8.91 2.26 23.38
N ILE A 116 -8.31 1.09 23.63
CA ILE A 116 -9.06 -0.18 23.67
C ILE A 116 -8.88 -0.89 25.01
N GLU A 117 -9.80 -0.61 25.95
CA GLU A 117 -10.03 -1.43 27.15
C GLU A 117 -10.50 -2.85 26.74
N PHE A 118 -9.58 -3.72 26.35
CA PHE A 118 -9.85 -5.16 26.33
C PHE A 118 -9.62 -5.74 27.73
N GLU A 119 -10.65 -5.64 28.58
CA GLU A 119 -10.74 -6.44 29.82
C GLU A 119 -11.02 -7.92 29.49
N GLU A 120 -10.06 -8.65 28.92
CA GLU A 120 -10.09 -10.12 29.02
C GLU A 120 -8.67 -10.67 29.21
N THR A 121 -8.26 -10.75 30.46
CA THR A 121 -7.09 -11.54 30.86
C THR A 121 -7.39 -13.03 30.66
N ILE A 122 -6.93 -13.60 29.55
CA ILE A 122 -6.86 -15.07 29.42
C ILE A 122 -5.68 -15.54 30.29
N GLN A 123 -5.98 -16.08 31.47
CA GLN A 123 -4.97 -16.73 32.31
C GLN A 123 -4.49 -18.01 31.65
N ILE A 124 -3.29 -17.96 31.05
CA ILE A 124 -2.56 -19.15 30.63
C ILE A 124 -1.74 -19.62 31.85
N THR A 125 -2.19 -20.67 32.53
CA THR A 125 -1.39 -21.34 33.57
C THR A 125 -0.26 -22.12 32.90
N SER A 126 0.93 -21.52 32.81
CA SER A 126 2.16 -22.24 32.46
C SER A 126 3.00 -22.46 33.72
N ILE A 127 3.17 -23.72 34.11
CA ILE A 127 4.15 -24.14 35.11
C ILE A 127 5.50 -24.26 34.39
N GLY A 128 6.41 -23.32 34.61
CA GLY A 128 7.81 -23.43 34.18
C GLY A 128 8.48 -22.07 34.01
N ASP A 129 9.51 -21.83 34.82
CA ASP A 129 10.45 -20.70 34.86
C ASP A 129 10.19 -19.54 33.88
N GLU A 130 9.53 -18.51 34.41
CA GLU A 130 9.24 -17.24 33.76
C GLU A 130 10.52 -16.39 33.62
N THR A 131 11.26 -16.59 32.53
CA THR A 131 11.83 -15.40 31.87
C THR A 131 10.68 -14.76 31.11
N GLU A 132 10.13 -13.65 31.62
CA GLU A 132 9.18 -12.84 30.86
C GLU A 132 9.74 -12.62 29.46
N PRO A 133 9.05 -13.05 28.39
CA PRO A 133 9.50 -12.75 27.04
C PRO A 133 9.51 -11.23 26.92
N GLU A 134 10.68 -10.66 26.62
CA GLU A 134 10.86 -9.23 26.37
C GLU A 134 9.82 -8.82 25.32
N LYS A 135 8.75 -8.14 25.76
CA LYS A 135 7.62 -7.78 24.90
C LYS A 135 8.15 -6.77 23.90
N LYS A 136 8.49 -7.23 22.68
CA LYS A 136 8.83 -6.33 21.58
C LYS A 136 7.59 -5.48 21.30
N GLU A 137 7.64 -4.21 21.68
CA GLU A 137 6.62 -3.22 21.31
C GLU A 137 6.57 -3.15 19.78
N LEU A 138 5.45 -3.60 19.22
CA LEU A 138 5.16 -3.48 17.80
C LEU A 138 4.73 -2.05 17.51
N LYS A 139 5.43 -1.39 16.60
CA LYS A 139 4.99 -0.10 16.07
C LYS A 139 3.91 -0.36 15.04
N ILE A 140 2.68 0.00 15.37
CA ILE A 140 1.54 -0.10 14.48
C ILE A 140 1.12 1.32 14.13
N ASP A 141 1.07 1.59 12.83
CA ASP A 141 0.51 2.83 12.31
C ASP A 141 -0.75 2.48 11.52
N VAL A 142 -1.78 3.30 11.65
CA VAL A 142 -3.07 3.13 10.97
C VAL A 142 -3.36 4.32 10.06
N LEU A 143 -4.27 4.14 9.10
CA LEU A 143 -4.73 5.26 8.27
C LEU A 143 -5.26 6.39 9.15
N ASN A 144 -4.84 7.63 8.86
CA ASN A 144 -5.26 8.79 9.61
C ASN A 144 -6.70 9.18 9.23
N PRO A 145 -7.69 9.06 10.14
CA PRO A 145 -9.07 9.45 9.85
C PRO A 145 -9.19 10.95 9.54
N ASN A 146 -8.25 11.74 10.05
CA ASN A 146 -8.20 13.19 9.86
C ASN A 146 -7.24 13.64 8.75
N GLY A 147 -6.51 12.72 8.13
CA GLY A 147 -5.53 13.00 7.09
C GLY A 147 -6.17 13.51 5.79
N ASN A 148 -5.49 14.43 5.10
CA ASN A 148 -6.01 14.98 3.84
C ASN A 148 -6.10 13.89 2.77
N TYR A 149 -5.21 12.90 2.78
CA TYR A 149 -5.27 11.76 1.87
C TYR A 149 -6.64 11.06 1.93
N LEU A 150 -7.05 10.59 3.13
CA LEU A 150 -8.28 9.83 3.27
C LEU A 150 -9.51 10.71 2.98
N LYS A 151 -9.53 11.94 3.50
CA LYS A 151 -10.62 12.90 3.24
C LYS A 151 -10.78 13.18 1.74
N CYS A 152 -9.68 13.38 1.04
CA CYS A 152 -9.67 13.65 -0.40
C CYS A 152 -10.09 12.40 -1.19
N LEU A 153 -9.57 11.23 -0.84
CA LEU A 153 -9.91 9.97 -1.49
C LEU A 153 -11.41 9.64 -1.34
N VAL A 154 -11.95 9.71 -0.12
CA VAL A 154 -13.37 9.42 0.13
C VAL A 154 -14.30 10.39 -0.59
N LYS A 155 -13.89 11.66 -0.71
CA LYS A 155 -14.67 12.68 -1.40
C LYS A 155 -14.70 12.47 -2.92
N GLU A 156 -13.58 12.10 -3.52
CA GLU A 156 -13.43 12.03 -4.98
C GLU A 156 -13.67 10.62 -5.56
N ASN A 157 -13.67 9.59 -4.71
CA ASN A 157 -13.93 8.22 -5.12
C ASN A 157 -15.43 7.89 -5.09
N GLU A 158 -15.96 7.40 -6.20
CA GLU A 158 -17.38 7.10 -6.38
C GLU A 158 -17.77 5.72 -5.80
N THR A 159 -16.79 4.85 -5.51
CA THR A 159 -17.04 3.50 -5.01
C THR A 159 -17.31 3.49 -3.51
N LYS A 160 -18.58 3.60 -3.14
CA LYS A 160 -19.05 3.69 -1.75
C LYS A 160 -18.46 2.62 -0.82
N ILE A 161 -18.45 1.34 -1.23
CA ILE A 161 -17.95 0.26 -0.37
C ILE A 161 -16.45 0.41 -0.06
N MET A 162 -15.65 0.90 -1.01
CA MET A 162 -14.24 1.20 -0.79
C MET A 162 -14.09 2.29 0.28
N ASN A 163 -14.85 3.37 0.14
CA ASN A 163 -14.81 4.50 1.07
C ASN A 163 -15.25 4.09 2.48
N ASP A 164 -16.33 3.31 2.59
CA ASP A 164 -16.85 2.82 3.87
C ASP A 164 -15.80 1.94 4.59
N VAL A 165 -15.10 1.06 3.86
CA VAL A 165 -14.05 0.20 4.43
C VAL A 165 -12.85 1.02 4.89
N LEU A 166 -12.31 1.91 4.06
CA LEU A 166 -11.16 2.74 4.43
C LEU A 166 -11.46 3.66 5.61
N THR A 167 -12.67 4.24 5.65
CA THR A 167 -13.10 5.09 6.77
C THR A 167 -13.13 4.29 8.06
N ARG A 168 -13.72 3.09 8.06
CA ARG A 168 -13.75 2.21 9.24
C ARG A 168 -12.36 1.75 9.66
N MET A 169 -11.48 1.45 8.71
CA MET A 169 -10.08 1.12 8.97
C MET A 169 -9.37 2.24 9.72
N ALA A 170 -9.60 3.49 9.32
CA ALA A 170 -9.02 4.66 9.94
C ALA A 170 -9.65 5.01 11.30
N GLU A 171 -10.95 4.82 11.46
CA GLU A 171 -11.68 5.18 12.69
C GLU A 171 -11.45 4.19 13.83
N ILE A 172 -11.51 2.89 13.55
CA ILE A 172 -11.44 1.86 14.61
C ILE A 172 -9.99 1.63 15.00
N GLY A 173 -9.06 1.70 14.03
CA GLY A 173 -7.69 1.23 14.21
C GLY A 173 -7.64 -0.28 14.53
N GLY A 174 -6.56 -0.97 14.18
CA GLY A 174 -6.44 -2.40 14.53
C GLY A 174 -7.47 -3.36 13.91
N LEU A 175 -8.29 -2.93 12.93
CA LEU A 175 -9.10 -3.87 12.14
C LEU A 175 -8.16 -4.82 11.39
N SER A 176 -8.39 -6.13 11.53
CA SER A 176 -7.49 -7.09 10.90
C SER A 176 -7.54 -6.97 9.37
N PRO A 177 -6.37 -6.97 8.68
CA PRO A 177 -6.31 -6.91 7.22
C PRO A 177 -7.19 -7.97 6.54
N SER A 178 -7.35 -9.15 7.16
CA SER A 178 -8.20 -10.22 6.65
C SER A 178 -9.69 -9.85 6.63
N LEU A 179 -10.19 -9.15 7.65
CA LEU A 179 -11.59 -8.72 7.69
C LEU A 179 -11.86 -7.64 6.64
N THR A 180 -11.00 -6.64 6.54
CA THR A 180 -11.21 -5.49 5.65
C THR A 180 -11.03 -5.87 4.19
N SER A 181 -10.02 -6.68 3.86
CA SER A 181 -9.84 -7.22 2.51
C SER A 181 -10.93 -8.23 2.14
N GLY A 182 -11.43 -9.03 3.08
CA GLY A 182 -12.58 -9.90 2.89
C GLY A 182 -13.85 -9.14 2.55
N ALA A 183 -14.10 -8.02 3.24
CA ALA A 183 -15.22 -7.13 2.93
C ALA A 183 -15.11 -6.56 1.50
N LEU A 184 -13.94 -6.09 1.09
CA LEU A 184 -13.74 -5.58 -0.27
C LEU A 184 -13.86 -6.69 -1.31
N LYS A 185 -13.20 -7.83 -1.12
CA LYS A 185 -13.24 -8.98 -2.04
C LYS A 185 -14.67 -9.45 -2.33
N ASN A 186 -15.54 -9.47 -1.32
CA ASN A 186 -16.91 -9.95 -1.47
C ASN A 186 -17.86 -8.95 -2.14
N ASN A 187 -17.47 -7.68 -2.24
CA ASN A 187 -18.35 -6.62 -2.73
C ASN A 187 -17.82 -5.87 -3.96
N LEU A 188 -16.52 -6.03 -4.28
CA LEU A 188 -15.90 -5.46 -5.47
C LEU A 188 -15.79 -6.49 -6.58
N THR A 189 -15.78 -6.00 -7.80
CA THR A 189 -15.63 -6.72 -9.06
C THR A 189 -14.43 -6.20 -9.85
N GLU A 190 -14.07 -6.87 -10.94
CA GLU A 190 -12.96 -6.44 -11.79
C GLU A 190 -13.20 -5.04 -12.39
N SER A 191 -14.46 -4.70 -12.70
CA SER A 191 -14.82 -3.39 -13.24
C SER A 191 -14.64 -2.26 -12.24
N ASP A 192 -14.75 -2.53 -10.94
CA ASP A 192 -14.48 -1.50 -9.92
C ASP A 192 -13.01 -1.04 -9.97
N PHE A 193 -12.10 -1.91 -10.43
CA PHE A 193 -10.70 -1.55 -10.62
C PHE A 193 -10.42 -0.87 -11.96
N GLU A 194 -11.42 -0.57 -12.80
CA GLU A 194 -11.23 0.42 -13.88
C GLU A 194 -11.06 1.83 -13.31
N ASN A 195 -11.57 2.08 -12.10
CA ASN A 195 -11.37 3.32 -11.36
C ASN A 195 -9.97 3.36 -10.73
N GLY A 196 -9.15 4.33 -11.18
CA GLY A 196 -7.80 4.56 -10.65
C GLY A 196 -7.77 4.83 -9.13
N LEU A 197 -8.79 5.45 -8.56
CA LEU A 197 -8.85 5.72 -7.12
C LEU A 197 -9.04 4.45 -6.29
N ASN A 198 -9.74 3.43 -6.81
CA ASN A 198 -9.82 2.13 -6.14
C ASN A 198 -8.46 1.42 -6.15
N LYS A 199 -7.69 1.59 -7.22
CA LYS A 199 -6.31 1.06 -7.28
C LYS A 199 -5.39 1.76 -6.29
N VAL A 200 -5.49 3.08 -6.18
CA VAL A 200 -4.76 3.89 -5.19
C VAL A 200 -5.14 3.46 -3.77
N ALA A 201 -6.44 3.29 -3.49
CA ALA A 201 -6.93 2.84 -2.19
C ALA A 201 -6.31 1.51 -1.76
N VAL A 202 -6.29 0.51 -2.65
CA VAL A 202 -5.69 -0.80 -2.35
C VAL A 202 -4.15 -0.71 -2.25
N ALA A 203 -3.51 0.06 -3.13
CA ALA A 203 -2.06 0.23 -3.07
C ALA A 203 -1.61 0.84 -1.74
N ILE A 204 -2.27 1.91 -1.29
CA ILE A 204 -1.87 2.61 -0.06
C ILE A 204 -2.38 1.87 1.17
N GLY A 205 -3.70 1.72 1.32
CA GLY A 205 -4.34 1.23 2.54
C GLY A 205 -4.25 -0.29 2.76
N PHE A 206 -3.61 -1.03 1.87
CA PHE A 206 -3.38 -2.46 2.06
C PHE A 206 -1.94 -2.83 1.78
N TYR A 207 -1.42 -2.53 0.58
CA TYR A 207 -0.06 -2.91 0.24
C TYR A 207 0.97 -2.08 1.05
N TYR A 208 0.95 -0.75 0.96
CA TYR A 208 1.94 0.10 1.67
C TYR A 208 1.73 0.13 3.18
N ASP A 209 0.51 -0.08 3.70
CA ASP A 209 0.28 -0.36 5.12
C ASP A 209 1.14 -1.55 5.60
N ILE A 210 1.16 -2.65 4.84
CA ILE A 210 1.99 -3.82 5.17
C ILE A 210 3.48 -3.53 4.95
N VAL A 211 3.85 -2.83 3.87
CA VAL A 211 5.26 -2.42 3.65
C VAL A 211 5.77 -1.63 4.86
N LYS A 212 4.97 -0.68 5.34
CA LYS A 212 5.29 0.15 6.50
C LYS A 212 5.39 -0.68 7.78
N LEU A 213 4.39 -1.51 8.06
CA LEU A 213 4.39 -2.40 9.22
C LEU A 213 5.64 -3.28 9.26
N ILE A 214 5.99 -3.93 8.14
CA ILE A 214 7.19 -4.76 8.07
C ILE A 214 8.44 -3.89 8.22
N ASN A 215 8.52 -2.74 7.54
CA ASN A 215 9.69 -1.85 7.55
C ASN A 215 10.01 -1.30 8.96
N ASP A 216 9.00 -0.89 9.71
CA ASP A 216 9.17 -0.25 11.02
C ASP A 216 9.53 -1.24 12.13
N ASN A 217 9.30 -2.53 11.88
CA ASN A 217 9.48 -3.61 12.86
C ASN A 217 10.59 -4.61 12.48
N GLN A 218 11.53 -4.26 11.59
CA GLN A 218 12.64 -5.14 11.17
C GLN A 218 13.77 -5.32 12.21
N LYS A 219 13.47 -5.35 13.51
CA LYS A 219 14.47 -5.56 14.59
C LYS A 219 14.80 -7.04 14.81
#